data_AF-A0A6P0VXM2-F1
#
_entry.id   AF-A0A6P0VXM2-F1
#
_cell.length_a   1.000
_cell.length_b   1.000
_cell.length_c   1.000
_cell.angle_alpha   90.00
_cell.angle_beta   90.00
_cell.angle_gamma   90.00
#
_symmetry.space_group_name_H-M   'P 1'
#
loop_
_entity.id
_entity.type
_entity.pdbx_description
1 polymer ?
#
loop_
_entity_poly.entity_id
_entity_poly.type
_entity_poly.pdbx_seq_one_letter_code
_entity_poly.pdbx_strand_id
1 'polypeptide(L)'
;PELMSHSDLFVLCSHNEGLAYVILETMYAELLIISTAVGGVPDIVKHGETGFLVARNDDAQLRELIEKCITNTNIRQSIVKRAREVAEQKYSIAGFSSQYNTVLRELCKI
;
A
#
# COMPACT_ATOMS: atom_id res chain seq x y z
N PRO A 1 -2.21 10.47 9.89
CA PRO A 1 -3.05 9.49 10.61
C PRO A 1 -4.51 9.95 10.81
N GLU A 2 -4.73 11.13 11.41
CA GLU A 2 -6.07 11.62 11.78
C GLU A 2 -7.03 11.76 10.58
N LEU A 3 -6.55 12.33 9.46
CA LEU A 3 -7.36 12.41 8.24
C LEU A 3 -7.64 11.04 7.62
N MET A 4 -6.67 10.11 7.68
CA MET A 4 -6.83 8.76 7.14
C MET A 4 -7.86 7.97 7.95
N SER A 5 -7.91 8.13 9.28
CA SER A 5 -8.93 7.47 10.11
C SER A 5 -10.35 7.99 9.89
N HIS A 6 -10.50 9.13 9.22
CA HIS A 6 -11.80 9.70 8.82
C HIS A 6 -12.09 9.54 7.32
N SER A 7 -11.29 8.75 6.61
CA SER A 7 -11.46 8.49 5.18
C SER A 7 -11.92 7.06 4.92
N ASP A 8 -12.63 6.83 3.82
CA ASP A 8 -13.00 5.48 3.35
C ASP A 8 -11.97 4.87 2.39
N LEU A 9 -11.27 5.71 1.64
CA LEU A 9 -10.32 5.35 0.59
C LEU A 9 -9.09 6.24 0.63
N PHE A 10 -7.96 5.72 0.18
CA PHE A 10 -6.76 6.47 -0.14
C PHE A 10 -6.44 6.31 -1.62
N VAL A 11 -6.23 7.43 -2.32
CA VAL A 11 -5.96 7.44 -3.75
C VAL A 11 -4.61 8.09 -4.02
N LEU A 12 -3.72 7.38 -4.71
CA LEU A 12 -2.38 7.87 -5.09
C LEU A 12 -2.20 7.80 -6.61
N CYS A 13 -2.34 8.94 -7.28
CA CYS A 13 -2.23 9.04 -8.75
C CYS A 13 -0.89 9.66 -9.20
N SER A 14 0.19 9.28 -8.54
CA SER A 14 1.53 9.79 -8.86
C SER A 14 1.99 9.38 -10.26
N HIS A 15 2.84 10.21 -10.86
CA HIS A 15 3.48 9.91 -12.14
C HIS A 15 4.75 9.07 -11.98
N ASN A 16 5.38 9.15 -10.82
CA ASN A 16 6.57 8.40 -10.44
C ASN A 16 6.62 8.27 -8.91
N GLU A 17 7.11 7.15 -8.41
CA GLU A 17 7.26 6.88 -6.98
C GLU A 17 8.57 6.10 -6.74
N GLY A 18 9.32 6.48 -5.71
CA GLY A 18 10.50 5.73 -5.29
C GLY A 18 10.09 4.56 -4.40
N LEU A 19 9.99 4.84 -3.10
CA LEU A 19 9.29 4.01 -2.13
C LEU A 19 8.12 4.83 -1.59
N ALA A 20 6.91 4.46 -1.96
CA ALA A 20 5.70 5.13 -1.52
C ALA A 20 5.42 4.78 -0.05
N TYR A 21 6.14 5.37 0.90
CA TYR A 21 5.95 5.13 2.35
C TYR A 21 4.51 5.38 2.79
N VAL A 22 3.83 6.34 2.17
CA VAL A 22 2.42 6.63 2.43
C VAL A 22 1.53 5.42 2.13
N ILE A 23 1.90 4.54 1.20
CA ILE A 23 1.19 3.27 0.97
C ILE A 23 1.30 2.37 2.19
N LEU A 24 2.50 2.23 2.77
CA LEU A 24 2.68 1.45 4.00
C LEU A 24 1.87 2.05 5.15
N GLU A 25 1.93 3.37 5.35
CA GLU A 25 1.12 4.08 6.35
C GLU A 25 -0.38 3.81 6.16
N THR A 26 -0.84 3.77 4.89
CA THR A 26 -2.23 3.47 4.54
C THR A 26 -2.61 2.02 4.85
N MET A 27 -1.71 1.06 4.59
CA MET A 27 -1.90 -0.35 4.98
C MET A 27 -2.00 -0.50 6.50
N TYR A 28 -1.15 0.22 7.25
CA TYR A 28 -1.24 0.27 8.71
C TYR A 28 -2.52 1.00 9.19
N ALA A 29 -3.00 1.99 8.46
CA ALA A 29 -4.26 2.68 8.76
C ALA A 29 -5.52 1.89 8.37
N GLU A 30 -5.38 0.66 7.82
CA GLU A 30 -6.48 -0.19 7.35
C GLU A 30 -7.42 0.52 6.36
N LEU A 31 -6.84 1.35 5.50
CA LEU A 31 -7.56 2.14 4.50
C LEU A 31 -7.36 1.55 3.10
N LEU A 32 -8.42 1.52 2.29
CA LEU A 32 -8.34 0.89 0.97
C LEU A 32 -7.52 1.77 0.02
N ILE A 33 -6.48 1.18 -0.57
CA ILE A 33 -5.58 1.84 -1.51
C ILE A 33 -6.08 1.68 -2.94
N ILE A 34 -6.13 2.78 -3.68
CA ILE A 34 -6.20 2.80 -5.15
C ILE A 34 -5.00 3.62 -5.64
N SER A 35 -4.11 3.04 -6.44
CA SER A 35 -2.88 3.72 -6.86
C SER A 35 -2.57 3.48 -8.33
N THR A 36 -1.88 4.43 -8.97
CA THR A 36 -1.24 4.17 -10.26
C THR A 36 -0.14 3.13 -10.11
N ALA A 37 -0.01 2.24 -11.10
CA ALA A 37 1.03 1.22 -11.16
C ALA A 37 2.38 1.78 -11.65
N VAL A 38 3.00 2.67 -10.87
CA VAL A 38 4.27 3.31 -11.21
C VAL A 38 5.32 3.09 -10.13
N GLY A 39 6.60 3.12 -10.52
CA GLY A 39 7.72 3.02 -9.57
C GLY A 39 7.69 1.73 -8.75
N GLY A 40 7.98 1.84 -7.45
CA GLY A 40 7.92 0.71 -6.50
C GLY A 40 6.52 0.36 -5.99
N VAL A 41 5.44 1.04 -6.44
CA VAL A 41 4.08 0.76 -5.94
C VAL A 41 3.65 -0.69 -6.20
N PRO A 42 3.83 -1.27 -7.41
CA PRO A 42 3.43 -2.66 -7.69
C PRO A 42 4.20 -3.72 -6.88
N ASP A 43 5.34 -3.36 -6.28
CA ASP A 43 6.09 -4.26 -5.40
C ASP A 43 5.38 -4.46 -4.06
N ILE A 44 4.71 -3.41 -3.58
CA ILE A 44 4.00 -3.37 -2.29
C ILE A 44 2.52 -3.72 -2.48
N VAL A 45 1.85 -3.08 -3.44
CA VAL A 45 0.41 -3.25 -3.70
C VAL A 45 0.19 -4.32 -4.76
N LYS A 46 -0.60 -5.33 -4.41
CA LYS A 46 -1.05 -6.40 -5.30
C LYS A 46 -2.52 -6.17 -5.66
N HIS A 47 -2.76 -5.94 -6.96
CA HIS A 47 -4.08 -5.59 -7.50
C HIS A 47 -5.14 -6.63 -7.09
N GLY A 48 -6.21 -6.16 -6.44
CA GLY A 48 -7.31 -6.98 -5.96
C GLY A 48 -7.05 -7.73 -4.64
N GLU A 49 -5.82 -7.74 -4.14
CA GLU A 49 -5.44 -8.47 -2.92
C GLU A 49 -5.13 -7.55 -1.74
N THR A 50 -4.34 -6.49 -1.96
CA THR A 50 -3.90 -5.53 -0.92
C THR A 50 -4.22 -4.08 -1.29
N GLY A 51 -4.88 -3.89 -2.43
CA GLY A 51 -5.31 -2.61 -2.97
C GLY A 51 -5.65 -2.77 -4.45
N PHE A 52 -6.01 -1.68 -5.11
CA PHE A 52 -6.22 -1.65 -6.55
C PHE A 52 -5.14 -0.83 -7.24
N LEU A 53 -4.71 -1.36 -8.39
CA LEU A 53 -3.79 -0.69 -9.29
C LEU A 53 -4.52 -0.22 -10.54
N VAL A 54 -4.25 1.01 -10.96
CA VAL A 54 -4.73 1.58 -12.23
C VAL A 54 -3.57 1.94 -13.15
N ALA A 55 -3.85 1.94 -14.45
CA ALA A 55 -2.90 2.48 -15.41
C ALA A 55 -2.76 4.01 -15.25
N ARG A 56 -1.59 4.55 -15.62
CA ARG A 56 -1.40 6.01 -15.63
C ARG A 56 -2.31 6.64 -16.67
N ASN A 57 -2.92 7.77 -16.34
CA ASN A 57 -3.85 8.53 -17.21
C ASN A 57 -5.13 7.76 -17.60
N ASP A 58 -5.48 6.70 -16.87
CA ASP A 58 -6.76 5.99 -17.03
C ASP A 58 -7.79 6.48 -16.01
N ASP A 59 -8.24 7.72 -16.22
CA ASP A 59 -9.21 8.38 -15.33
C ASP A 59 -10.56 7.65 -15.31
N ALA A 60 -10.90 6.96 -16.40
CA ALA A 60 -12.12 6.17 -16.51
C ALA A 60 -12.08 4.96 -15.55
N GLN A 61 -10.98 4.20 -15.56
CA GLN A 61 -10.79 3.08 -14.66
C GLN A 61 -10.66 3.53 -13.19
N LEU A 62 -9.98 4.65 -12.94
CA LEU A 62 -9.88 5.24 -11.61
C LEU A 62 -11.27 5.55 -11.04
N ARG A 63 -12.12 6.23 -11.83
CA ARG A 63 -13.49 6.55 -11.44
C ARG A 63 -14.30 5.29 -11.14
N GLU A 64 -14.27 4.30 -12.02
CA GLU A 64 -15.01 3.04 -11.84
C GLU A 64 -14.62 2.34 -10.54
N LEU A 65 -13.32 2.27 -10.24
CA LEU A 65 -12.84 1.64 -9.01
C LEU A 65 -13.25 2.43 -7.77
N ILE A 66 -13.18 3.76 -7.79
CA ILE A 66 -13.64 4.59 -6.67
C ILE A 66 -15.14 4.35 -6.42
N GLU A 67 -15.98 4.42 -7.46
CA GLU A 67 -17.43 4.19 -7.35
C GLU A 67 -17.75 2.78 -6.80
N LYS A 68 -17.07 1.75 -7.32
CA LYS A 68 -17.20 0.36 -6.85
C LYS A 68 -16.78 0.23 -5.39
N CYS A 69 -15.68 0.86 -5.00
CA CYS A 69 -15.13 0.69 -3.66
C CYS A 69 -15.93 1.46 -2.61
N ILE A 70 -16.45 2.66 -2.91
CA ILE A 70 -17.31 3.42 -1.99
C ILE A 70 -18.60 2.66 -1.71
N THR A 71 -19.19 2.02 -2.72
CA THR A 71 -20.48 1.33 -2.60
C THR A 71 -20.40 -0.07 -1.99
N ASN A 72 -19.23 -0.71 -1.98
CA ASN A 72 -19.06 -2.08 -1.49
C ASN A 72 -18.10 -2.20 -0.30
N THR A 73 -18.64 -2.03 0.90
CA THR A 73 -17.88 -2.11 2.16
C THR A 73 -17.21 -3.47 2.37
N ASN A 74 -17.83 -4.57 1.93
CA ASN A 74 -17.29 -5.92 2.12
C ASN A 74 -15.99 -6.12 1.34
N ILE A 75 -15.91 -5.61 0.10
CA ILE A 75 -14.69 -5.63 -0.70
C ILE A 75 -13.58 -4.82 -0.01
N ARG A 76 -13.92 -3.68 0.59
CA ARG A 76 -12.93 -2.86 1.31
C ARG A 76 -12.34 -3.63 2.49
N GLN A 77 -13.19 -4.17 3.36
CA GLN A 77 -12.77 -4.80 4.62
C GLN A 77 -11.82 -5.99 4.42
N SER A 78 -12.08 -6.84 3.43
CA SER A 78 -11.21 -8.00 3.17
C SER A 78 -9.83 -7.57 2.66
N ILE A 79 -9.79 -6.61 1.74
CA ILE A 79 -8.55 -6.12 1.13
C ILE A 79 -7.71 -5.35 2.16
N VAL A 80 -8.30 -4.47 2.97
CA VAL A 80 -7.53 -3.68 3.95
C VAL A 80 -6.94 -4.54 5.06
N LYS A 81 -7.69 -5.56 5.52
CA LYS A 81 -7.17 -6.52 6.48
C LYS A 81 -5.98 -7.29 5.91
N ARG A 82 -6.09 -7.75 4.66
CA ARG A 82 -4.99 -8.43 3.97
C ARG A 82 -3.79 -7.50 3.78
N ALA A 83 -4.03 -6.23 3.44
CA ALA A 83 -3.00 -5.22 3.31
C ALA A 83 -2.26 -5.01 4.64
N ARG A 84 -2.99 -4.89 5.75
CA ARG A 84 -2.44 -4.77 7.10
C ARG A 84 -1.57 -5.97 7.48
N GLU A 85 -2.06 -7.19 7.26
CA GLU A 85 -1.29 -8.42 7.51
C GLU A 85 0.03 -8.45 6.72
N VAL A 86 0.00 -8.06 5.44
CA VAL A 86 1.20 -7.98 4.60
C VAL A 86 2.17 -6.92 5.12
N ALA A 87 1.66 -5.76 5.54
CA ALA A 87 2.45 -4.70 6.13
C ALA A 87 3.20 -5.15 7.38
N GLU A 88 2.52 -5.83 8.30
CA GLU A 88 3.11 -6.35 9.54
C GLU A 88 4.14 -7.45 9.29
N GLN A 89 3.88 -8.34 8.33
CA GLN A 89 4.77 -9.47 8.04
C GLN A 89 6.03 -9.07 7.27
N LYS A 90 5.91 -8.17 6.30
CA LYS A 90 7.01 -7.87 5.36
C LYS A 90 7.69 -6.52 5.60
N TYR A 91 6.98 -5.57 6.20
CA TYR A 91 7.42 -4.17 6.28
C TYR A 91 7.42 -3.64 7.71
N SER A 92 7.61 -4.52 8.70
CA SER A 92 7.76 -4.10 10.09
C SER A 92 9.15 -3.52 10.35
N ILE A 93 9.21 -2.53 11.25
CA ILE A 93 10.47 -1.92 11.70
C ILE A 93 11.40 -2.99 12.29
N ALA A 94 10.86 -3.91 13.09
CA ALA A 94 11.63 -5.00 13.68
C ALA A 94 12.26 -5.91 12.61
N GLY A 95 11.48 -6.27 11.57
CA GLY A 95 11.97 -7.06 10.44
C GLY A 95 13.07 -6.34 9.66
N PHE A 96 12.86 -5.05 9.36
CA PHE A 96 13.86 -4.21 8.71
C PHE A 96 15.15 -4.10 9.52
N SER A 97 15.07 -3.77 10.81
CA SER A 97 16.23 -3.65 11.69
C SER A 97 17.03 -4.94 11.78
N SER A 98 16.36 -6.09 11.84
CA SER A 98 17.02 -7.39 11.86
C SER A 98 17.79 -7.65 10.56
N GLN A 99 17.16 -7.47 9.40
CA GLN A 99 17.79 -7.70 8.10
C GLN A 99 18.94 -6.74 7.84
N TYR A 100 18.75 -5.46 8.17
CA TYR A 100 19.78 -4.44 8.01
C TYR A 100 21.01 -4.73 8.89
N ASN A 101 20.79 -5.12 10.15
CA ASN A 101 21.88 -5.53 11.04
C ASN A 101 22.64 -6.75 10.51
N THR A 102 21.97 -7.75 9.94
CA THR A 102 22.64 -8.90 9.33
C THR A 102 23.61 -8.46 8.24
N VAL A 103 23.16 -7.59 7.32
CA VAL A 103 24.02 -7.08 6.24
C VAL A 103 25.19 -6.28 6.79
N LEU A 104 24.98 -5.42 7.79
CA LEU A 104 26.06 -4.67 8.42
C LEU A 104 27.10 -5.60 9.07
N ARG A 105 26.66 -6.65 9.75
CA ARG A 105 27.56 -7.66 10.36
C ARG A 105 28.40 -8.39 9.33
N GLU A 106 27.79 -8.79 8.22
CA GLU A 106 28.48 -9.45 7.10
C GLU A 106 29.54 -8.55 6.47
N LEU A 107 29.20 -7.28 6.23
CA LEU A 107 30.11 -6.31 5.59
C LEU A 107 31.24 -5.86 6.52
N CYS A 108 30.93 -5.62 7.80
CA CYS A 108 31.89 -5.15 8.78
C CYS A 108 32.68 -6.28 9.47
N LYS A 109 32.33 -7.55 9.23
CA LYS A 109 32.93 -8.74 9.88
C LYS A 109 32.85 -8.71 11.42
N ILE A 110 31.72 -8.26 11.96
CA ILE A 110 31.44 -8.17 13.42
C ILE A 110 30.22 -9.02 13.79
#